data_AF-A0A744GD86-F1
#
_entry.id   AF-A0A744GD86-F1
#
_cell.length_a   1.000
_cell.length_b   1.000
_cell.length_c   1.000
_cell.angle_alpha   90.00
_cell.angle_beta   90.00
_cell.angle_gamma   90.00
#
_symmetry.space_group_name_H-M   'P 1'
#
loop_
_entity.id
_entity.type
_entity.pdbx_description
1 polymer ?
#
loop_
_entity_poly.entity_id
_entity_poly.type
_entity_poly.pdbx_seq_one_letter_code
_entity_poly.pdbx_strand_id
1 'polypeptide(L)' 'ATQILTPRRYEDRKDDLWSVFNRIQENLSKGGLPGRTAKGKRTHTRAVNGIDGDVRLNRALWVMAEQMQQALS' A
#
# COMPACT_ATOMS: atom_id res chain seq x y z
N ALA A 1 6.09 0.28 9.80
CA ALA A 1 5.02 0.15 8.79
C ALA A 1 4.64 1.48 8.11
N THR A 2 5.05 2.64 8.67
CA THR A 2 4.68 3.99 8.20
C THR A 2 5.05 4.32 6.74
N GLN A 3 6.00 3.60 6.15
CA GLN A 3 6.43 3.83 4.77
C GLN A 3 5.34 3.53 3.72
N ILE A 4 4.48 2.53 3.97
CA ILE A 4 3.41 2.16 3.03
C ILE A 4 2.31 3.24 3.01
N LEU A 5 2.14 3.96 4.11
CA LEU A 5 1.23 5.09 4.24
C LEU A 5 1.89 6.41 3.85
N THR A 6 3.10 6.40 3.27
CA THR A 6 3.75 7.63 2.83
C THR A 6 3.27 8.00 1.43
N PRO A 7 2.65 9.17 1.24
CA PRO A 7 2.15 9.58 -0.06
C PRO A 7 3.31 9.91 -1.00
N ARG A 8 3.22 9.46 -2.25
CA ARG A 8 4.22 9.78 -3.29
C ARG A 8 4.00 11.16 -3.89
N ARG A 9 2.77 11.66 -3.87
CA ARG A 9 2.36 12.99 -4.33
C ARG A 9 1.79 13.79 -3.16
N TYR A 10 1.96 15.11 -3.20
CA TYR A 10 1.44 15.98 -2.13
C TYR A 10 -0.09 15.96 -2.04
N GLU A 11 -0.77 15.83 -3.17
CA GLU A 11 -2.23 15.83 -3.28
C GLU A 11 -2.88 14.66 -2.54
N ASP A 12 -2.19 13.51 -2.47
CA ASP A 12 -2.68 12.28 -1.86
C ASP A 12 -2.46 12.23 -0.33
N ARG A 13 -2.17 13.37 0.32
CA ARG A 13 -1.92 13.48 1.76
C ARG A 13 -3.16 13.40 2.64
N LYS A 14 -4.36 13.47 2.05
CA LYS A 14 -5.59 13.32 2.82
C LYS A 14 -5.64 11.92 3.45
N ASP A 15 -6.15 11.85 4.67
CA ASP A 15 -6.24 10.61 5.44
C ASP A 15 -7.67 10.02 5.42
N ASP A 16 -8.44 10.36 4.38
CA ASP A 16 -9.70 9.68 4.10
C ASP A 16 -9.45 8.26 3.57
N LEU A 17 -10.46 7.40 3.72
CA LEU A 17 -10.37 5.98 3.38
C LEU A 17 -9.92 5.74 1.94
N TRP A 18 -10.40 6.55 1.00
CA TRP A 18 -10.07 6.44 -0.42
C TRP A 18 -8.61 6.84 -0.70
N SER A 19 -8.16 7.96 -0.13
CA SER A 19 -6.78 8.42 -0.26
C SER A 19 -5.79 7.44 0.38
N VAL A 20 -6.12 6.86 1.54
CA VAL A 20 -5.32 5.84 2.21
C VAL A 20 -5.26 4.54 1.39
N PHE A 21 -6.40 4.09 0.87
CA PHE A 21 -6.48 2.91 -0.01
C PHE A 21 -5.54 3.06 -1.22
N ASN A 22 -5.65 4.17 -1.95
CA ASN A 22 -4.84 4.43 -3.14
C ASN A 22 -3.35 4.50 -2.81
N ARG A 23 -3.00 5.12 -1.69
CA ARG A 23 -1.61 5.25 -1.24
C ARG A 23 -0.98 3.88 -0.96
N ILE A 24 -1.72 3.00 -0.29
CA ILE A 24 -1.26 1.63 -0.01
C ILE A 24 -1.11 0.85 -1.32
N GLN A 25 -2.12 0.92 -2.20
CA GLN A 25 -2.11 0.24 -3.50
C GLN A 25 -0.90 0.68 -4.34
N GLU A 26 -0.70 1.99 -4.50
CA GLU A 26 0.39 2.54 -5.30
C GLU A 26 1.76 2.12 -4.74
N ASN A 27 1.94 2.17 -3.42
CA ASN A 27 3.21 1.82 -2.80
C ASN A 27 3.55 0.34 -2.91
N LEU A 28 2.55 -0.53 -2.95
CA LEU A 28 2.74 -1.96 -3.12
C LEU A 28 2.95 -2.34 -4.59
N SER A 29 2.15 -1.79 -5.52
CA SER A 29 2.33 -2.02 -6.96
C SER A 29 3.63 -1.44 -7.49
N LYS A 30 4.06 -0.25 -7.05
CA LYS A 30 5.35 0.33 -7.50
C LYS A 30 6.56 -0.22 -6.74
N GLY A 31 6.37 -0.75 -5.53
CA GLY A 31 7.48 -1.17 -4.67
C GLY A 31 8.50 -0.05 -4.40
N GLY A 32 9.77 -0.40 -4.19
CA GLY A 32 10.85 0.57 -3.99
C GLY A 32 10.96 1.11 -2.56
N LEU A 33 10.19 0.57 -1.61
CA LEU A 33 10.24 1.00 -0.21
C LEU A 33 11.57 0.53 0.43
N PRO A 34 12.28 1.40 1.14
CA PRO A 34 13.57 1.06 1.74
C PRO A 34 13.40 0.05 2.88
N GLY A 35 14.03 -1.10 2.73
CA GLY A 35 14.06 -2.18 3.71
C GLY A 35 15.47 -2.61 4.08
N ARG A 36 15.56 -3.49 5.08
CA ARG A 36 16.78 -4.22 5.41
C ARG A 36 16.47 -5.71 5.42
N THR A 37 17.39 -6.51 4.88
CA THR A 37 17.27 -7.97 4.96
C THR A 37 17.53 -8.44 6.40
N ALA A 38 17.16 -9.67 6.73
CA ALA A 38 17.48 -10.28 8.03
C ALA A 38 18.99 -10.26 8.35
N LYS A 39 19.84 -10.19 7.32
CA LYS A 39 21.31 -10.08 7.43
C LYS A 39 21.81 -8.63 7.45
N GLY A 40 20.93 -7.64 7.60
CA GLY A 40 21.27 -6.22 7.73
C GLY A 40 21.58 -5.46 6.43
N LYS A 41 21.54 -6.12 5.27
CA LYS A 41 21.82 -5.47 3.97
C LYS A 41 20.67 -4.53 3.58
N ARG A 42 21.00 -3.32 3.12
CA ARG A 42 20.02 -2.38 2.54
C ARG A 42 19.42 -3.00 1.28
N THR A 43 18.09 -3.00 1.21
CA THR A 43 17.33 -3.52 0.06
C THR A 43 16.13 -2.61 -0.19
N HIS A 44 15.50 -2.75 -1.34
CA HIS A 44 14.20 -2.15 -1.60
C HIS A 44 13.14 -3.24 -1.76
N THR A 45 11.89 -2.94 -1.40
CA THR A 45 10.77 -3.83 -1.71
C THR A 45 10.62 -3.95 -3.22
N ARG A 46 10.27 -5.15 -3.70
CA ARG A 46 9.92 -5.35 -5.11
C ARG A 46 8.48 -4.89 -5.34
N ALA A 47 8.24 -4.33 -6.52
CA ALA A 47 6.90 -4.10 -7.04
C ALA A 47 6.10 -5.41 -7.09
N VAL A 48 4.83 -5.35 -6.71
CA VAL A 48 3.86 -6.38 -7.08
C VAL A 48 3.66 -6.24 -8.59
N ASN A 49 4.10 -7.25 -9.34
CA ASN A 49 4.00 -7.29 -10.80
C ASN A 49 3.18 -8.52 -11.20
N GLY A 50 2.30 -8.35 -12.19
CA GLY A 50 1.49 -9.42 -12.76
C GLY A 50 0.01 -9.32 -12.39
N ILE A 51 -0.86 -9.64 -13.35
CA ILE A 51 -2.32 -9.46 -13.26
C ILE A 51 -2.89 -10.15 -12.02
N ASP A 52 -2.52 -11.40 -11.76
CA ASP A 52 -3.03 -12.15 -10.61
C ASP A 52 -2.60 -11.55 -9.27
N GLY A 53 -1.38 -11.00 -9.21
CA GLY A 53 -0.84 -10.34 -8.04
C GLY A 53 -1.59 -9.05 -7.73
N ASP A 54 -1.82 -8.23 -8.76
CA ASP A 54 -2.57 -6.97 -8.67
C ASP A 54 -4.04 -7.20 -8.32
N VAL A 55 -4.69 -8.19 -8.96
CA VAL A 55 -6.10 -8.53 -8.68
C VAL A 55 -6.27 -8.99 -7.24
N ARG A 56 -5.39 -9.88 -6.75
CA ARG A 56 -5.46 -10.36 -5.37
C ARG A 56 -5.19 -9.24 -4.36
N LEU A 57 -4.20 -8.39 -4.63
CA LEU A 57 -3.89 -7.23 -3.78
C LEU A 57 -5.08 -6.27 -3.71
N ASN A 58 -5.62 -5.87 -4.87
CA ASN A 58 -6.74 -4.95 -4.94
C ASN A 58 -7.97 -5.52 -4.22
N ARG A 59 -8.28 -6.80 -4.40
CA ARG A 59 -9.38 -7.45 -3.68
C ARG A 59 -9.18 -7.42 -2.16
N ALA A 60 -7.98 -7.74 -1.67
CA ALA A 60 -7.69 -7.71 -0.24
C ALA A 60 -7.82 -6.29 0.34
N LEU A 61 -7.28 -5.29 -0.35
CA LEU A 61 -7.38 -3.89 0.06
C LEU A 61 -8.83 -3.41 0.06
N TRP A 62 -9.64 -3.86 -0.90
CA TRP A 62 -11.04 -3.46 -1.01
C TRP A 62 -11.87 -4.01 0.15
N VAL A 63 -11.71 -5.29 0.46
CA VAL A 63 -12.36 -5.92 1.64
C VAL A 63 -11.95 -5.20 2.93
N MET A 64 -10.67 -4.87 3.09
CA MET A 64 -10.22 -4.10 4.27
C MET A 64 -10.88 -2.71 4.32
N ALA A 65 -11.01 -2.03 3.19
CA ALA A 65 -11.67 -0.72 3.13
C ALA A 65 -13.16 -0.82 3.50
N GLU A 66 -13.88 -1.83 3.02
CA GLU A 66 -15.28 -2.07 3.41
C GLU A 66 -15.43 -2.29 4.91
N GLN A 67 -14.56 -3.10 5.50
CA GLN A 67 -14.57 -3.35 6.95
C GLN A 67 -14.29 -2.07 7.75
N MET A 68 -13.35 -1.23 7.29
CA MET A 68 -13.10 0.07 7.92
C MET A 68 -14.30 1.02 7.77
N GLN A 69 -14.94 1.05 6.61
CA GLN A 69 -16.14 1.84 6.39
C GLN A 69 -17.29 1.41 7.32
N GLN A 70 -17.49 0.11 7.49
CA GLN A 70 -18.49 -0.44 8.42
C GLN A 70 -18.19 -0.06 9.88
N ALA A 71 -16.91 -0.06 10.28
CA ALA A 71 -16.50 0.31 11.64
C ALA A 71 -16.58 1.83 11.91
N LEU A 72 -16.61 2.66 10.87
CA LEU A 72 -16.75 4.11 10.94
C LEU A 72 -18.21 4.59 10.86
N SER A 73 -19.14 3.68 10.54
CA SER A 73 -20.59 3.91 10.53
C SER A 73 -21.20 3.69 11.91
#